data_AF-W2SQC1-F1
#
_entry.id   AF-W2SQC1-F1
#
_cell.length_a   1.000
_cell.length_b   1.000
_cell.length_c   1.000
_cell.angle_alpha   90.00
_cell.angle_beta   90.00
_cell.angle_gamma   90.00
#
_symmetry.space_group_name_H-M   'P 1'
#
loop_
_entity.id
_entity.type
_entity.pdbx_description
1 polymer ?
#
loop_
_entity_poly.entity_id
_entity_poly.type
_entity_poly.pdbx_seq_one_letter_code
_entity_poly.pdbx_strand_id
1 'polypeptide(L)'
;MTKQSKQRRKASANRYYIPSTGLSYHAGLMEIFFEAGLFHEIAIAKYLHSVPYLRFETSRYDYLYGKGERNAWHKNYNDNLIMMHPIKLSLLHNFKERKLFCDTVVAAFFRNLMDISYFEARRENRI
;
A
#
# COMPACT_ATOMS: atom_id res chain seq x y z
N MET A 1 -1.43 23.97 30.38
CA MET A 1 -2.06 22.66 30.09
C MET A 1 -2.56 22.67 28.65
N THR A 2 -1.76 22.15 27.71
CA THR A 2 -2.13 22.02 26.31
C THR A 2 -3.04 20.81 26.14
N LYS A 3 -4.30 21.02 25.74
CA LYS A 3 -5.23 19.96 25.40
C LYS A 3 -4.72 19.25 24.14
N GLN A 4 -4.05 18.11 24.30
CA GLN A 4 -3.89 17.16 23.20
C GLN A 4 -5.28 16.70 22.79
N SER A 5 -5.72 17.11 21.60
CA SER A 5 -6.95 16.60 21.00
C SER A 5 -6.80 15.09 20.86
N LYS A 6 -7.68 14.35 21.55
CA LYS A 6 -7.79 12.90 21.44
C LYS A 6 -8.40 12.58 20.07
N GLN A 7 -7.60 12.73 19.02
CA GLN A 7 -7.96 12.24 17.69
C GLN A 7 -8.18 10.73 17.86
N ARG A 8 -9.45 10.27 17.86
CA ARG A 8 -9.75 8.83 17.87
C ARG A 8 -8.94 8.23 16.74
N ARG A 9 -8.05 7.28 17.06
CA ARG A 9 -7.20 6.56 16.10
C ARG A 9 -8.12 5.76 15.17
N LYS A 10 -8.70 6.42 14.17
CA LYS A 10 -9.56 5.78 13.17
C LYS A 10 -8.65 5.04 12.21
N ALA A 11 -8.39 3.78 12.53
CA ALA A 11 -7.77 2.83 11.62
C ALA A 11 -8.79 2.49 10.52
N SER A 12 -8.42 2.70 9.26
CA SER A 12 -9.19 2.21 8.11
C SER A 12 -8.61 0.87 7.71
N ALA A 13 -9.43 -0.17 7.70
CA ALA A 13 -9.04 -1.54 7.46
C ALA A 13 -8.81 -1.88 5.98
N ASN A 14 -8.99 -0.91 5.07
CA ASN A 14 -9.00 -1.21 3.64
C ASN A 14 -7.66 -1.78 3.16
N ARG A 15 -6.53 -1.40 3.78
CA ARG A 15 -5.18 -1.77 3.35
C ARG A 15 -4.19 -1.77 4.52
N TYR A 16 -3.55 -2.90 4.79
CA TYR A 16 -2.53 -3.05 5.84
C TYR A 16 -1.48 -4.07 5.42
N TYR A 17 -0.26 -3.93 5.96
CA TYR A 17 0.85 -4.86 5.79
C TYR A 17 1.14 -5.51 7.14
N ILE A 18 1.31 -6.83 7.15
CA ILE A 18 1.68 -7.59 8.34
C ILE A 18 3.12 -8.08 8.15
N PRO A 19 4.07 -7.69 9.01
CA PRO A 19 5.41 -8.22 8.96
C PRO A 19 5.38 -9.72 9.28
N SER A 20 6.31 -10.49 8.69
CA SER A 20 6.41 -11.94 8.92
C SER A 20 6.49 -12.31 10.41
N THR A 21 7.16 -11.48 11.21
CA THR A 21 7.26 -11.62 12.67
C THR A 21 5.92 -11.53 13.40
N GLY A 22 4.90 -10.90 12.81
CA GLY A 22 3.55 -10.76 13.37
C GLY A 22 2.52 -11.70 12.76
N LEU A 23 2.92 -12.59 11.82
CA LEU A 23 1.99 -13.36 11.01
C LEU A 23 1.20 -14.40 11.82
N SER A 24 1.88 -15.14 12.71
CA SER A 24 1.22 -16.14 13.57
C SER A 24 0.19 -15.51 14.51
N TYR A 25 0.53 -14.36 15.11
CA TYR A 25 -0.40 -13.62 15.97
C TYR A 25 -1.60 -13.08 15.19
N HIS A 26 -1.35 -12.53 13.99
CA HIS A 26 -2.42 -12.09 13.11
C HIS A 26 -3.37 -13.23 12.72
N ALA A 27 -2.83 -14.38 12.28
CA ALA A 27 -3.61 -15.52 11.85
C ALA A 27 -4.55 -16.03 12.96
N GLY A 28 -4.02 -16.25 14.17
CA GLY A 28 -4.83 -16.70 15.30
C GLY A 28 -5.92 -15.70 15.71
N LEU A 29 -5.62 -14.40 15.67
CA LEU A 29 -6.63 -13.38 15.98
C LEU A 29 -7.72 -13.29 14.90
N MET A 30 -7.35 -13.44 13.62
CA MET A 30 -8.32 -13.46 12.51
C MET A 30 -9.22 -14.69 12.55
N GLU A 31 -8.69 -15.85 12.93
CA GLU A 31 -9.47 -17.08 13.14
C GLU A 31 -10.53 -16.87 14.22
N ILE A 32 -10.16 -16.33 15.38
CA ILE A 32 -11.10 -15.99 16.46
C ILE A 32 -12.19 -15.01 15.97
N PHE A 33 -11.80 -13.98 15.23
CA PHE A 33 -12.77 -13.01 14.70
C PHE A 33 -13.70 -13.63 13.66
N PHE A 34 -13.18 -14.54 12.82
CA PHE A 34 -13.97 -15.27 11.84
C PHE A 34 -15.00 -16.17 12.53
N GLU A 35 -14.59 -16.96 13.52
CA GLU A 35 -15.49 -17.81 14.32
C GLU A 35 -16.56 -17.00 15.06
N ALA A 36 -16.21 -15.80 15.53
CA ALA A 36 -17.14 -14.88 16.17
C ALA A 36 -18.05 -14.10 15.19
N GLY A 37 -17.92 -14.34 13.86
CA GLY A 37 -18.73 -13.66 12.85
C GLY A 37 -18.44 -12.16 12.71
N LEU A 38 -17.25 -11.70 13.09
CA LEU A 38 -16.87 -10.30 12.96
C LEU A 38 -16.59 -9.94 11.50
N PHE A 39 -17.15 -8.81 11.07
CA PHE A 39 -16.81 -8.23 9.77
C PHE A 39 -15.33 -7.83 9.74
N HIS A 40 -14.64 -8.15 8.65
CA HIS A 40 -13.20 -7.96 8.50
C HIS A 40 -12.72 -6.53 8.81
N GLU A 41 -13.51 -5.49 8.50
CA GLU A 41 -13.12 -4.11 8.85
C GLU A 41 -13.03 -3.88 10.37
N ILE A 42 -13.92 -4.49 11.13
CA ILE A 42 -13.93 -4.41 12.59
C ILE A 42 -12.80 -5.27 13.16
N ALA A 43 -12.61 -6.47 12.61
CA ALA A 43 -11.54 -7.40 12.97
C ALA A 43 -10.16 -6.74 12.84
N ILE A 44 -9.90 -6.10 11.70
CA ILE A 44 -8.63 -5.42 11.44
C ILE A 44 -8.45 -4.15 12.27
N ALA A 45 -9.52 -3.39 12.51
CA ALA A 45 -9.44 -2.26 13.44
C ALA A 45 -9.02 -2.72 14.84
N LYS A 46 -9.60 -3.83 15.34
CA LYS A 46 -9.23 -4.43 16.63
C LYS A 46 -7.79 -4.94 16.65
N TYR A 47 -7.35 -5.63 15.60
CA TYR A 47 -5.96 -6.07 15.45
C TYR A 47 -4.98 -4.89 15.48
N LEU A 48 -5.24 -3.83 14.71
CA LEU A 48 -4.38 -2.64 14.68
C LEU A 48 -4.31 -1.92 16.04
N HIS A 49 -5.31 -2.10 16.92
CA HIS A 49 -5.24 -1.60 18.28
C HIS A 49 -4.37 -2.46 19.22
N SER A 50 -4.11 -3.73 18.89
CA SER A 50 -3.30 -4.64 19.72
C SER A 50 -1.83 -4.69 19.32
N VAL A 51 -1.45 -4.15 18.16
CA VAL A 51 -0.07 -4.13 17.68
C VAL A 51 0.45 -2.70 17.44
N PRO A 52 1.77 -2.46 17.55
CA PRO A 52 2.37 -1.25 17.00
C PRO A 52 2.12 -1.20 15.49
N TYR A 53 1.63 -0.08 14.97
CA TYR A 53 1.44 0.12 13.55
C TYR A 53 1.88 1.52 13.13
N LEU A 54 2.44 1.61 11.92
CA LEU A 54 2.73 2.88 11.28
C LEU A 54 1.53 3.27 10.42
N ARG A 55 1.12 4.53 10.55
CA ARG A 55 0.18 5.14 9.61
C ARG A 55 1.00 5.99 8.65
N PHE A 56 1.06 5.60 7.39
CA PHE A 56 1.71 6.43 6.39
C PHE A 56 0.85 7.68 6.12
N GLU A 57 1.50 8.76 5.70
CA GLU A 57 0.80 9.98 5.32
C GLU A 57 -0.11 9.72 4.12
N THR A 58 -1.34 10.23 4.19
CA THR A 58 -2.34 10.09 3.11
C THR A 58 -1.85 10.62 1.76
N SER A 59 -0.93 11.60 1.77
CA SER A 59 -0.26 12.16 0.59
C SER A 59 0.63 11.16 -0.17
N ARG A 60 1.09 10.10 0.49
CA ARG A 60 1.91 9.03 -0.10
C ARG A 60 1.08 7.86 -0.65
N TYR A 61 -0.25 7.93 -0.49
CA TYR A 61 -1.18 7.02 -1.12
C TYR A 61 -1.86 7.76 -2.27
N ASP A 62 -1.55 7.35 -3.50
CA ASP A 62 -2.36 7.78 -4.62
C ASP A 62 -3.56 6.83 -4.75
N TYR A 63 -4.76 7.36 -4.54
CA TYR A 63 -5.96 6.69 -4.98
C TYR A 63 -6.01 6.87 -6.49
N LEU A 64 -5.90 5.78 -7.25
CA LEU A 64 -6.05 5.78 -8.73
C LEU A 64 -7.44 6.27 -9.23
N TYR A 65 -8.29 6.81 -8.36
CA TYR A 65 -9.40 7.70 -8.69
C TYR A 65 -8.98 9.18 -8.78
N GLY A 66 -7.68 9.47 -8.96
CA GLY A 66 -7.21 10.77 -9.40
C GLY A 66 -7.83 11.18 -10.74
N LYS A 67 -7.48 12.38 -11.22
CA LYS A 67 -8.05 12.94 -12.45
C LYS A 67 -7.77 12.00 -13.64
N GLY A 68 -8.82 11.41 -14.22
CA GLY A 68 -8.72 10.47 -15.35
C GLY A 68 -8.84 8.98 -14.99
N GLU A 69 -9.15 8.66 -13.72
CA GLU A 69 -9.54 7.33 -13.25
C GLU A 69 -8.55 6.20 -13.61
N ARG A 70 -9.06 4.98 -13.80
CA ARG A 70 -8.26 3.80 -14.14
C ARG A 70 -7.38 4.04 -15.36
N ASN A 71 -7.81 4.80 -16.36
CA ASN A 71 -7.04 5.00 -17.59
C ASN A 71 -5.83 5.94 -17.42
N ALA A 72 -5.78 6.72 -16.34
CA ALA A 72 -4.68 7.64 -16.03
C ALA A 72 -3.58 7.01 -15.17
N TRP A 73 -3.64 5.70 -14.88
CA TRP A 73 -2.70 5.04 -13.97
C TRP A 73 -1.23 5.28 -14.34
N HIS A 74 -0.88 5.30 -15.64
CA HIS A 74 0.47 5.53 -16.15
C HIS A 74 1.00 6.96 -15.90
N LYS A 75 0.11 7.93 -15.66
CA LYS A 75 0.47 9.32 -15.32
C LYS A 75 0.58 9.53 -13.81
N ASN A 76 -0.24 8.81 -13.06
CA ASN A 76 -0.35 8.96 -11.61
C ASN A 76 0.70 8.11 -10.88
N TYR A 77 1.16 7.02 -11.52
CA TYR A 77 2.19 6.16 -10.94
C TYR A 77 3.57 6.83 -10.89
N ASN A 78 4.23 6.72 -9.73
CA ASN A 78 5.65 7.04 -9.55
C ASN A 78 6.28 6.05 -8.56
N ASP A 79 7.62 6.01 -8.55
CA ASP A 79 8.43 5.08 -7.77
C ASP A 79 8.46 5.34 -6.26
N ASN A 80 7.93 6.49 -5.80
CA ASN A 80 7.81 6.80 -4.38
C ASN A 80 6.47 6.38 -3.78
N LEU A 81 5.55 5.89 -4.60
CA LEU A 81 4.26 5.37 -4.13
C LEU A 81 4.47 4.11 -3.31
N ILE A 82 3.95 4.13 -2.08
CA ILE A 82 3.93 2.95 -1.22
C ILE A 82 3.00 1.87 -1.78
N MET A 83 1.97 2.31 -2.51
CA MET A 83 0.86 1.46 -2.88
C MET A 83 0.13 2.02 -4.09
N MET A 84 -0.23 1.14 -5.03
CA MET A 84 -1.07 1.43 -6.19
C MET A 84 -2.22 0.42 -6.22
N HIS A 85 -3.42 0.83 -6.68
CA HIS A 85 -4.49 -0.15 -6.94
C HIS A 85 -3.98 -1.18 -7.98
N PRO A 86 -4.25 -2.49 -7.78
CA PRO A 86 -3.86 -3.51 -8.75
C PRO A 86 -4.29 -3.15 -10.16
N ILE A 87 -3.34 -3.14 -11.10
CA ILE A 87 -3.63 -3.03 -12.54
C ILE A 87 -4.06 -4.42 -12.99
N LYS A 88 -5.29 -4.53 -13.48
CA LYS A 88 -5.75 -5.78 -14.07
C LYS A 88 -5.04 -5.96 -15.40
N LEU A 89 -4.13 -6.92 -15.49
CA LEU A 89 -3.41 -7.23 -16.73
C LEU A 89 -4.37 -7.57 -17.88
N SER A 90 -5.54 -8.13 -17.56
CA SER A 90 -6.58 -8.37 -18.55
C SER A 90 -7.03 -7.10 -19.27
N LEU A 91 -6.92 -5.92 -18.64
CA LEU A 91 -7.29 -4.64 -19.25
C LEU A 91 -6.21 -4.07 -20.19
N LEU A 92 -5.05 -4.73 -20.34
CA LEU A 92 -3.98 -4.31 -21.27
C LEU A 92 -4.24 -4.89 -22.67
N HIS A 93 -5.41 -4.60 -23.22
CA HIS A 93 -5.89 -5.27 -24.42
C HIS A 93 -5.13 -4.82 -25.67
N ASN A 94 -4.74 -3.54 -25.74
CA ASN A 94 -4.06 -2.99 -26.91
C ASN A 94 -2.57 -2.73 -26.68
N PHE A 95 -1.83 -2.57 -27.78
CA PHE A 95 -0.38 -2.36 -27.74
C PHE A 95 0.02 -1.08 -26.97
N LYS A 96 -0.78 -0.02 -27.08
CA LYS A 96 -0.51 1.25 -26.40
C LYS A 96 -0.55 1.10 -24.88
N GLU A 97 -1.57 0.43 -24.34
CA GLU A 97 -1.69 0.16 -22.91
C GLU A 97 -0.56 -0.73 -22.39
N ARG A 98 -0.21 -1.77 -23.15
CA ARG A 98 0.93 -2.66 -22.81
C ARG A 98 2.24 -1.90 -22.76
N LYS A 99 2.50 -1.06 -23.77
CA LYS A 99 3.70 -0.22 -23.80
C LYS A 99 3.75 0.70 -22.58
N LEU A 100 2.66 1.40 -22.29
CA LEU A 100 2.58 2.26 -21.11
C LEU A 100 2.88 1.48 -19.83
N PHE A 101 2.33 0.27 -19.68
CA PHE A 101 2.56 -0.61 -18.52
C PHE A 101 4.04 -0.98 -18.36
N CYS A 102 4.70 -1.35 -19.45
CA CYS A 102 6.12 -1.65 -19.44
C CYS A 102 6.97 -0.42 -19.07
N ASP A 103 6.72 0.72 -19.71
CA ASP A 103 7.52 1.94 -19.57
C ASP A 103 7.43 2.57 -18.17
N THR A 104 6.38 2.26 -17.42
CA THR A 104 6.10 2.87 -16.11
C THR A 104 6.28 1.86 -14.97
N VAL A 105 5.41 0.86 -14.89
CA VAL A 105 5.34 -0.07 -13.74
C VAL A 105 6.46 -1.10 -13.81
N VAL A 106 6.65 -1.77 -14.94
CA VAL A 106 7.71 -2.79 -15.07
C VAL A 106 9.08 -2.13 -14.97
N ALA A 107 9.29 -1.00 -15.65
CA ALA A 107 10.54 -0.26 -15.58
C ALA A 107 10.84 0.22 -14.15
N ALA A 108 9.85 0.71 -13.40
CA ALA A 108 10.05 1.09 -12.00
C ALA A 108 10.35 -0.13 -11.12
N PHE A 109 9.65 -1.25 -11.31
CA PHE A 109 9.95 -2.50 -10.61
C PHE A 109 11.39 -2.93 -10.84
N PHE A 110 11.83 -2.91 -12.10
CA PHE A 110 13.20 -3.27 -12.46
C PHE A 110 14.21 -2.35 -11.78
N ARG A 111 14.04 -1.02 -11.89
CA ARG A 111 14.93 -0.05 -11.23
C ARG A 111 14.96 -0.20 -9.70
N ASN A 112 13.81 -0.41 -9.08
CA ASN A 112 13.69 -0.42 -7.63
C ASN A 112 13.93 -1.78 -6.97
N LEU A 113 14.00 -2.88 -7.71
CA LEU A 113 14.18 -4.22 -7.12
C LEU A 113 15.30 -5.02 -7.77
N MET A 114 15.58 -4.78 -9.05
CA MET A 114 16.52 -5.59 -9.84
C MET A 114 17.81 -4.83 -10.15
N ASP A 115 17.78 -3.50 -10.20
CA ASP A 115 18.98 -2.70 -10.39
C ASP A 115 19.65 -2.37 -9.04
N ILE A 116 20.67 -3.15 -8.71
CA ILE A 116 21.44 -3.02 -7.46
C ILE A 116 22.14 -1.66 -7.38
N SER A 117 22.55 -1.08 -8.52
CA SER A 117 23.25 0.21 -8.57
C SER A 117 22.38 1.38 -8.11
N TYR A 118 21.06 1.30 -8.37
CA TYR A 118 20.08 2.28 -7.93
C TYR A 118 19.93 2.30 -6.39
N PHE A 119 20.00 1.14 -5.75
CA PHE A 119 19.93 1.04 -4.28
C PHE A 119 21.17 1.61 -3.58
N GLU A 120 22.34 1.49 -4.20
CA GLU A 120 23.59 2.06 -3.68
C GLU A 120 23.55 3.59 -3.76
N ALA A 121 23.20 4.15 -4.93
CA ALA A 121 23.07 5.59 -5.13
C ALA A 121 22.00 6.24 -4.24
N ARG A 122 20.92 5.53 -3.90
CA ARG A 122 19.84 6.05 -3.04
C ARG A 122 20.15 5.99 -1.55
N ARG A 123 21.10 5.14 -1.13
CA ARG A 123 21.65 5.17 0.24
C ARG A 123 22.58 6.36 0.44
N GLU A 124 23.35 6.72 -0.57
CA GLU A 124 24.27 7.86 -0.51
C GLU A 124 23.56 9.22 -0.51
N ASN A 125 22.40 9.33 -1.16
CA ASN A 125 21.60 10.56 -1.21
C ASN A 125 20.62 10.75 -0.03
N ARG A 126 20.75 9.98 1.05
CA ARG A 126 19.98 10.14 2.28
C ARG A 126 20.89 10.70 3.40
N ILE A 127 21.19 12.00 3.31
CA ILE A 127 21.62 12.86 4.43
C ILE A 127 20.53 13.88 4.66
#